data_AF-A0A9E1X2B2-F1
#
_entry.id   AF-A0A9E1X2B2-F1
#
_cell.length_a   1.000
_cell.length_b   1.000
_cell.length_c   1.000
_cell.angle_alpha   90.00
_cell.angle_beta   90.00
_cell.angle_gamma   90.00
#
_symmetry.space_group_name_H-M   'P 1'
#
loop_
_entity.id
_entity.type
_entity.pdbx_description
1 polymer ?
#
loop_
_entity_poly.entity_id
_entity_poly.type
_entity_poly.pdbx_seq_one_letter_code
_entity_poly.pdbx_strand_id
1 'polypeptide(L)'
;MRRVLDRLPEGTVAVGGGLVVNGLTAYTFITLASRDLGAEAYSPVGLLWALSFLLGPGFFQPLEQETTRVIASHPADPPRLVVGPAAIMGGSLALGLVVVALVAAPWMVDGLFAGHGVLLVGLLLVLVGLGAGHLARGMLAGLNRFGGYARYFIGDGVGRLVLVGVLGLVLTDEVAIYGLAIGGAPFLGVAAALAGRRSDGAPRPDPAAEVGPAPVAEGTVNRRGGLAALAPAMGALLVASVSTAIVLNVSPLAVELLAGPSEGHEAGRFLNALLVARVPLFFFQAVQASLLPRL
;
A
#
# COMPACT_ATOMS: atom_id res chain seq x y z
N MET A 1 9.68 29.36 -8.16
CA MET A 1 9.36 27.92 -8.24
C MET A 1 10.59 27.02 -8.41
N ARG A 2 11.44 27.20 -9.45
CA ARG A 2 12.65 26.36 -9.67
C ARG A 2 13.55 26.20 -8.42
N ARG A 3 13.94 27.32 -7.77
CA ARG A 3 14.79 27.31 -6.56
C ARG A 3 14.25 26.51 -5.35
N VAL A 4 12.95 26.25 -5.28
CA VAL A 4 12.36 25.46 -4.18
C VAL A 4 12.38 23.97 -4.51
N LEU A 5 12.11 23.62 -5.78
CA LEU A 5 12.17 22.23 -6.25
C LEU A 5 13.61 21.70 -6.20
N ASP A 6 14.61 22.54 -6.47
CA ASP A 6 16.02 22.18 -6.40
C ASP A 6 16.51 21.87 -4.96
N ARG A 7 15.71 22.18 -3.94
CA ARG A 7 16.01 21.85 -2.52
C ARG A 7 15.34 20.58 -2.04
N LEU A 8 14.47 19.97 -2.85
CA LEU A 8 13.82 18.73 -2.49
C LEU A 8 14.79 17.55 -2.67
N PRO A 9 14.70 16.51 -1.82
CA PRO A 9 15.46 15.29 -2.03
C PRO A 9 15.19 14.67 -3.41
N GLU A 10 16.15 13.88 -3.87
CA GLU A 10 16.02 13.21 -5.16
C GLU A 10 14.79 12.28 -5.18
N GLY A 11 14.02 12.34 -6.27
CA GLY A 11 12.82 11.53 -6.41
C GLY A 11 11.53 12.13 -5.84
N THR A 12 11.59 13.17 -4.98
CA THR A 12 10.39 13.79 -4.40
C THR A 12 9.40 14.25 -5.47
N VAL A 13 9.87 14.87 -6.55
CA VAL A 13 9.01 15.37 -7.64
C VAL A 13 8.33 14.21 -8.39
N ALA A 14 9.07 13.12 -8.66
CA ALA A 14 8.52 11.96 -9.34
C ALA A 14 7.44 11.27 -8.49
N VAL A 15 7.76 10.99 -7.22
CA VAL A 15 6.81 10.39 -6.27
C VAL A 15 5.60 11.30 -6.06
N GLY A 16 5.84 12.60 -5.90
CA GLY A 16 4.79 13.62 -5.77
C GLY A 16 3.85 13.64 -6.97
N GLY A 17 4.36 13.55 -8.20
CA GLY A 17 3.53 13.43 -9.41
C GLY A 17 2.65 12.18 -9.40
N GLY A 18 3.20 11.03 -8.99
CA GLY A 18 2.43 9.80 -8.82
C GLY A 18 1.33 9.92 -7.76
N LEU A 19 1.63 10.60 -6.65
CA LEU A 19 0.66 10.91 -5.59
C LEU A 19 -0.45 11.85 -6.10
N VAL A 20 -0.14 12.89 -6.86
CA VAL A 20 -1.18 13.77 -7.45
C VAL A 20 -2.18 12.95 -8.26
N VAL A 21 -1.68 12.06 -9.15
CA VAL A 21 -2.55 11.19 -9.94
C VAL A 21 -3.37 10.28 -9.02
N ASN A 22 -2.74 9.63 -8.05
CA ASN A 22 -3.43 8.77 -7.09
C ASN A 22 -4.54 9.52 -6.35
N GLY A 23 -4.27 10.71 -5.84
CA GLY A 23 -5.23 11.56 -5.14
C GLY A 23 -6.42 11.98 -6.03
N LEU A 24 -6.17 12.40 -7.28
CA LEU A 24 -7.24 12.75 -8.22
C LEU A 24 -8.12 11.53 -8.56
N THR A 25 -7.50 10.37 -8.79
CA THR A 25 -8.25 9.13 -9.05
C THR A 25 -9.00 8.63 -7.82
N ALA A 26 -8.44 8.80 -6.62
CA ALA A 26 -9.11 8.48 -5.36
C ALA A 26 -10.34 9.36 -5.14
N TYR A 27 -10.22 10.67 -5.36
CA TYR A 27 -11.34 11.59 -5.31
C TYR A 27 -12.44 11.22 -6.32
N THR A 28 -12.05 10.88 -7.54
CA THR A 28 -12.98 10.42 -8.59
C THR A 28 -13.69 9.14 -8.15
N PHE A 29 -12.94 8.14 -7.68
CA PHE A 29 -13.49 6.87 -7.21
C PHE A 29 -14.51 7.05 -6.07
N ILE A 30 -14.15 7.83 -5.05
CA ILE A 30 -15.00 8.12 -3.90
C ILE A 30 -16.27 8.87 -4.33
N THR A 31 -16.13 9.82 -5.24
CA THR A 31 -17.27 10.56 -5.80
C THR A 31 -18.23 9.63 -6.54
N LEU A 32 -17.71 8.75 -7.41
CA LEU A 32 -18.51 7.77 -8.14
C LEU A 32 -19.20 6.79 -7.17
N ALA A 33 -18.44 6.18 -6.26
CA ALA A 33 -18.96 5.25 -5.26
C ALA A 33 -20.09 5.87 -4.41
N SER A 34 -19.89 7.10 -3.94
CA SER A 34 -20.91 7.81 -3.15
C SER A 34 -22.18 8.14 -3.93
N ARG A 35 -22.06 8.36 -5.24
CA ARG A 35 -23.19 8.69 -6.13
C ARG A 35 -23.98 7.47 -6.54
N ASP A 36 -23.28 6.40 -6.92
CA ASP A 36 -23.89 5.18 -7.44
C ASP A 36 -24.59 4.43 -6.32
N LEU A 37 -23.92 4.25 -5.17
CA LEU A 37 -24.44 3.47 -4.04
C LEU A 37 -25.46 4.21 -3.17
N GLY A 38 -25.49 5.54 -3.21
CA GLY A 38 -26.18 6.34 -2.20
C GLY A 38 -25.57 6.19 -0.80
N ALA A 39 -26.06 6.96 0.17
CA ALA A 39 -25.39 7.11 1.47
C ALA A 39 -25.32 5.79 2.28
N GLU A 40 -26.38 4.97 2.23
CA GLU A 40 -26.50 3.75 3.04
C GLU A 40 -25.52 2.67 2.56
N ALA A 41 -25.58 2.29 1.28
CA ALA A 41 -24.70 1.27 0.72
C ALA A 41 -23.25 1.76 0.54
N TYR A 42 -23.02 3.08 0.51
CA TYR A 42 -21.67 3.63 0.49
C TYR A 42 -20.95 3.49 1.84
N SER A 43 -21.65 3.57 2.98
CA SER A 43 -21.02 3.52 4.31
C SER A 43 -20.07 2.31 4.51
N PRO A 44 -20.49 1.06 4.25
CA PRO A 44 -19.61 -0.10 4.43
C PRO A 44 -18.42 -0.14 3.45
N VAL A 45 -18.58 0.40 2.24
CA VAL A 45 -17.49 0.58 1.27
C VAL A 45 -16.49 1.64 1.77
N GLY A 46 -16.99 2.73 2.32
CA GLY A 46 -16.20 3.77 2.97
C GLY A 46 -15.42 3.23 4.17
N LEU A 47 -16.01 2.32 4.95
CA LEU A 47 -15.31 1.66 6.06
C LEU A 47 -14.19 0.74 5.57
N LEU A 48 -14.40 -0.02 4.49
CA LEU A 48 -13.34 -0.79 3.85
C LEU A 48 -12.18 0.12 3.40
N TRP A 49 -12.50 1.28 2.81
CA TRP A 49 -11.50 2.29 2.45
C TRP A 49 -10.76 2.82 3.69
N ALA A 50 -11.47 3.18 4.76
CA ALA A 50 -10.85 3.65 6.00
C ALA A 50 -9.92 2.59 6.60
N LEU A 51 -10.35 1.32 6.62
CA LEU A 51 -9.55 0.18 7.06
C LEU A 51 -8.29 0.01 6.22
N SER A 52 -8.33 0.25 4.90
CA SER A 52 -7.12 0.17 4.08
C SER A 52 -6.06 1.21 4.46
N PHE A 53 -6.48 2.42 4.81
CA PHE A 53 -5.58 3.49 5.28
C PHE A 53 -5.09 3.29 6.72
N LEU A 54 -5.86 2.60 7.56
CA LEU A 54 -5.45 2.23 8.91
C LEU A 54 -4.45 1.06 8.88
N LEU A 55 -4.85 -0.05 8.24
CA LEU A 55 -4.11 -1.32 8.30
C LEU A 55 -2.90 -1.33 7.37
N GLY A 56 -3.01 -0.71 6.19
CA GLY A 56 -1.93 -0.67 5.19
C GLY A 56 -0.66 -0.02 5.73
N PRO A 57 -0.63 1.33 5.84
CA PRO A 57 0.49 2.03 6.46
C PRO A 57 0.78 1.56 7.88
N GLY A 58 -0.26 1.35 8.71
CA GLY A 58 -0.08 0.97 10.11
C GLY A 58 0.81 -0.25 10.30
N PHE A 59 0.60 -1.31 9.54
CA PHE A 59 1.35 -2.56 9.68
C PHE A 59 2.52 -2.70 8.70
N PHE A 60 2.42 -2.14 7.49
CA PHE A 60 3.39 -2.41 6.43
C PHE A 60 4.34 -1.25 6.11
N GLN A 61 4.09 -0.03 6.61
CA GLN A 61 5.06 1.06 6.49
C GLN A 61 6.41 0.75 7.17
N PRO A 62 6.47 0.11 8.34
CA PRO A 62 7.74 -0.29 8.92
C PRO A 62 8.55 -1.20 7.97
N LEU A 63 7.90 -2.21 7.38
CA LEU A 63 8.54 -3.09 6.41
C LEU A 63 9.15 -2.31 5.24
N GLU A 64 8.42 -1.32 4.71
CA GLU A 64 8.92 -0.43 3.67
C GLU A 64 10.16 0.35 4.13
N GLN A 65 10.12 0.94 5.33
CA GLN A 65 11.21 1.73 5.90
C GLN A 65 12.47 0.90 6.09
N GLU A 66 12.36 -0.27 6.73
CA GLU A 66 13.52 -1.12 6.99
C GLU A 66 14.07 -1.78 5.73
N THR A 67 13.21 -2.18 4.79
CA THR A 67 13.67 -2.67 3.48
C THR A 67 14.46 -1.58 2.75
N THR A 68 13.98 -0.34 2.79
CA THR A 68 14.66 0.82 2.21
C THR A 68 16.04 1.03 2.86
N ARG A 69 16.06 1.12 4.19
CA ARG A 69 17.26 1.38 4.99
C ARG A 69 18.34 0.31 4.79
N VAL A 70 17.97 -0.96 4.83
CA VAL A 70 18.94 -2.06 4.69
C VAL A 70 19.52 -2.13 3.28
N ILE A 71 18.70 -1.97 2.24
CA ILE A 71 19.19 -1.93 0.85
C ILE A 71 20.08 -0.72 0.62
N ALA A 72 19.69 0.47 1.10
CA ALA A 72 20.47 1.69 0.93
C ALA A 72 21.82 1.66 1.67
N SER A 73 21.89 1.00 2.83
CA SER A 73 23.12 0.86 3.62
C SER A 73 24.11 -0.18 3.08
N HIS A 74 23.67 -1.07 2.17
CA HIS A 74 24.50 -2.11 1.58
C HIS A 74 24.44 -2.08 0.03
N PRO A 75 24.90 -1.01 -0.63
CA PRO A 75 24.72 -0.82 -2.07
C PRO A 75 25.52 -1.83 -2.92
N ALA A 76 26.56 -2.47 -2.35
CA ALA A 76 27.34 -3.51 -3.01
C ALA A 76 26.65 -4.89 -2.97
N ASP A 77 25.68 -5.08 -2.07
CA ASP A 77 25.01 -6.37 -1.90
C ASP A 77 23.87 -6.54 -2.90
N PRO A 78 23.68 -7.75 -3.46
CA PRO A 78 22.60 -7.97 -4.39
C PRO A 78 21.24 -7.85 -3.68
N PRO A 79 20.27 -7.07 -4.22
CA PRO A 79 19.02 -6.75 -3.51
C PRO A 79 18.18 -7.97 -3.13
N ARG A 80 18.33 -9.08 -3.87
CA ARG A 80 17.65 -10.36 -3.59
C ARG A 80 17.91 -10.90 -2.18
N LEU A 81 19.05 -10.56 -1.57
CA LEU A 81 19.41 -11.00 -0.22
C LEU A 81 18.54 -10.38 0.87
N VAL A 82 17.99 -9.19 0.61
CA VAL A 82 17.07 -8.48 1.52
C VAL A 82 15.61 -8.77 1.17
N VAL A 83 15.29 -8.87 -0.13
CA VAL A 83 13.91 -9.05 -0.60
C VAL A 83 13.29 -10.35 -0.10
N GLY A 84 14.03 -11.47 -0.07
CA GLY A 84 13.50 -12.75 0.43
C GLY A 84 13.08 -12.67 1.91
N PRO A 85 13.99 -12.30 2.83
CA PRO A 85 13.67 -12.07 4.23
C PRO A 85 12.55 -11.06 4.47
N ALA A 86 12.57 -9.91 3.76
CA ALA A 86 11.52 -8.90 3.87
C ALA A 86 10.15 -9.43 3.38
N ALA A 87 10.13 -10.23 2.32
CA ALA A 87 8.91 -10.89 1.84
C ALA A 87 8.37 -11.90 2.85
N ILE A 88 9.23 -12.65 3.54
CA ILE A 88 8.80 -13.55 4.62
C ILE A 88 8.17 -12.75 5.75
N MET A 89 8.85 -11.70 6.23
CA MET A 89 8.35 -10.87 7.33
C MET A 89 7.02 -10.19 6.99
N GLY A 90 6.94 -9.53 5.83
CA GLY A 90 5.71 -8.91 5.34
C GLY A 90 4.59 -9.91 5.08
N GLY A 91 4.92 -11.07 4.51
CA GLY A 91 3.98 -12.16 4.26
C GLY A 91 3.44 -12.77 5.55
N SER A 92 4.28 -12.98 6.56
CA SER A 92 3.87 -13.44 7.89
C SER A 92 2.96 -12.43 8.59
N LEU A 93 3.25 -11.13 8.47
CA LEU A 93 2.40 -10.09 9.02
C LEU A 93 1.04 -10.02 8.32
N ALA A 94 1.03 -10.06 6.98
CA ALA A 94 -0.19 -10.12 6.19
C ALA A 94 -1.02 -11.35 6.53
N LEU A 95 -0.38 -12.52 6.65
CA LEU A 95 -1.05 -13.77 7.05
C LEU A 95 -1.68 -13.64 8.44
N GLY A 96 -0.96 -13.07 9.41
CA GLY A 96 -1.50 -12.83 10.75
C GLY A 96 -2.74 -11.94 10.71
N LEU A 97 -2.70 -10.84 9.96
CA LEU A 97 -3.85 -9.93 9.79
C LEU A 97 -5.02 -10.60 9.07
N VAL A 98 -4.75 -11.42 8.05
CA VAL A 98 -5.76 -12.23 7.35
C VAL A 98 -6.44 -13.19 8.31
N VAL A 99 -5.68 -13.92 9.13
CA VAL A 99 -6.23 -14.84 10.13
C VAL A 99 -7.10 -14.09 11.13
N VAL A 100 -6.63 -12.94 11.63
CA VAL A 100 -7.42 -12.10 12.54
C VAL A 100 -8.72 -11.64 11.88
N ALA A 101 -8.68 -11.17 10.63
CA ALA A 101 -9.87 -10.74 9.89
C ALA A 101 -10.86 -11.89 9.66
N LEU A 102 -10.37 -13.10 9.37
CA LEU A 102 -11.20 -14.30 9.20
C LEU A 102 -11.84 -14.75 10.52
N VAL A 103 -11.11 -14.69 11.63
CA VAL A 103 -11.66 -14.99 12.97
C VAL A 103 -12.72 -13.96 13.37
N ALA A 104 -12.48 -12.68 13.07
CA ALA A 104 -13.42 -11.60 13.31
C ALA A 104 -14.55 -11.52 12.27
N ALA A 105 -14.55 -12.36 11.24
CA ALA A 105 -15.42 -12.24 10.07
C ALA A 105 -16.92 -12.14 10.40
N PRO A 106 -17.51 -12.96 11.30
CA PRO A 106 -18.93 -12.83 11.61
C PRO A 106 -19.30 -11.44 12.13
N TRP A 107 -18.48 -10.91 13.05
CA TRP A 107 -18.68 -9.59 13.62
C TRP A 107 -18.40 -8.47 12.60
N MET A 108 -17.35 -8.61 11.78
CA MET A 108 -17.02 -7.61 10.76
C MET A 108 -18.08 -7.53 9.67
N VAL A 109 -18.57 -8.68 9.19
CA VAL A 109 -19.56 -8.73 8.12
C VAL A 109 -20.88 -8.14 8.60
N ASP A 110 -21.39 -8.59 9.75
CA ASP A 110 -22.69 -8.13 10.25
C ASP A 110 -22.62 -6.70 10.79
N GLY A 111 -21.55 -6.34 11.49
CA GLY A 111 -21.41 -5.07 12.19
C GLY A 111 -20.81 -3.94 11.37
N LEU A 112 -19.72 -4.19 10.61
CA LEU A 112 -19.02 -3.15 9.86
C LEU A 112 -19.40 -3.10 8.38
N PHE A 113 -19.74 -4.25 7.80
CA PHE A 113 -20.04 -4.35 6.38
C PHE A 113 -21.53 -4.53 6.08
N ALA A 114 -22.40 -4.37 7.08
CA ALA A 114 -23.86 -4.44 6.94
C ALA A 114 -24.33 -5.69 6.18
N GLY A 115 -23.71 -6.85 6.45
CA GLY A 115 -24.00 -8.13 5.80
C GLY A 115 -23.29 -8.38 4.47
N HIS A 116 -22.55 -7.41 3.91
CA HIS A 116 -21.87 -7.55 2.62
C HIS A 116 -20.56 -8.35 2.73
N GLY A 117 -20.66 -9.68 2.72
CA GLY A 117 -19.50 -10.58 2.84
C GLY A 117 -18.42 -10.36 1.78
N VAL A 118 -18.75 -9.81 0.61
CA VAL A 118 -17.77 -9.45 -0.44
C VAL A 118 -16.77 -8.38 0.01
N LEU A 119 -17.15 -7.51 0.95
CA LEU A 119 -16.25 -6.49 1.49
C LEU A 119 -15.17 -7.09 2.39
N LEU A 120 -15.44 -8.23 3.03
CA LEU A 120 -14.40 -9.01 3.70
C LEU A 120 -13.39 -9.53 2.67
N VAL A 121 -13.83 -10.03 1.52
CA VAL A 121 -12.92 -10.43 0.44
C VAL A 121 -12.08 -9.23 -0.03
N GLY A 122 -12.72 -8.06 -0.20
CA GLY A 122 -12.03 -6.80 -0.48
C GLY A 122 -10.95 -6.49 0.56
N LEU A 123 -11.25 -6.62 1.85
CA LEU A 123 -10.29 -6.41 2.94
C LEU A 123 -9.11 -7.38 2.89
N LEU A 124 -9.36 -8.67 2.65
CA LEU A 124 -8.29 -9.67 2.53
C LEU A 124 -7.36 -9.33 1.36
N LEU A 125 -7.92 -8.92 0.23
CA LEU A 125 -7.17 -8.46 -0.93
C LEU A 125 -6.34 -7.21 -0.61
N VAL A 126 -6.92 -6.23 0.10
CA VAL A 126 -6.21 -5.04 0.59
C VAL A 126 -4.99 -5.42 1.42
N LEU A 127 -5.14 -6.33 2.40
CA LEU A 127 -4.05 -6.72 3.30
C LEU A 127 -2.87 -7.34 2.55
N VAL A 128 -3.16 -8.26 1.63
CA VAL A 128 -2.13 -8.92 0.83
C VAL A 128 -1.51 -7.95 -0.18
N GLY A 129 -2.35 -7.19 -0.88
CA GLY A 129 -1.94 -6.24 -1.91
C GLY A 129 -1.10 -5.09 -1.37
N LEU A 130 -1.51 -4.48 -0.24
CA LEU A 130 -0.73 -3.41 0.40
C LEU A 130 0.55 -3.94 1.04
N GLY A 131 0.57 -5.15 1.60
CA GLY A 131 1.79 -5.78 2.08
C GLY A 131 2.83 -5.94 0.95
N ALA A 132 2.40 -6.46 -0.20
CA ALA A 132 3.23 -6.52 -1.40
C ALA A 132 3.64 -5.13 -1.92
N GLY A 133 2.72 -4.16 -1.88
CA GLY A 133 2.93 -2.79 -2.32
C GLY A 133 3.96 -2.02 -1.50
N HIS A 134 3.89 -2.12 -0.17
CA HIS A 134 4.88 -1.52 0.74
C HIS A 134 6.27 -2.16 0.58
N LEU A 135 6.34 -3.49 0.43
CA LEU A 135 7.60 -4.16 0.12
C LEU A 135 8.20 -3.70 -1.22
N ALA A 136 7.39 -3.63 -2.27
CA ALA A 136 7.82 -3.18 -3.59
C ALA A 136 8.34 -1.73 -3.54
N ARG A 137 7.63 -0.85 -2.84
CA ARG A 137 8.03 0.54 -2.61
C ARG A 137 9.34 0.64 -1.83
N GLY A 138 9.50 -0.17 -0.78
CA GLY A 138 10.73 -0.16 0.03
C GLY A 138 11.96 -0.61 -0.77
N MET A 139 11.79 -1.65 -1.59
CA MET A 139 12.84 -2.09 -2.52
C MET A 139 13.17 -1.00 -3.55
N LEU A 140 12.17 -0.33 -4.12
CA LEU A 140 12.37 0.72 -5.11
C LEU A 140 13.04 1.95 -4.51
N ALA A 141 12.63 2.38 -3.33
CA ALA A 141 13.23 3.50 -2.62
C ALA A 141 14.69 3.19 -2.22
N GLY A 142 14.96 2.00 -1.68
CA GLY A 142 16.33 1.59 -1.32
C GLY A 142 17.29 1.54 -2.50
N LEU A 143 16.77 1.30 -3.71
CA LEU A 143 17.54 1.32 -4.97
C LEU A 143 17.52 2.69 -5.66
N ASN A 144 16.99 3.74 -5.04
CA ASN A 144 16.78 5.07 -5.63
C ASN A 144 15.95 5.06 -6.93
N ARG A 145 15.06 4.07 -7.11
CA ARG A 145 14.21 3.89 -8.31
C ARG A 145 12.84 4.56 -8.15
N PHE A 146 12.85 5.86 -7.92
CA PHE A 146 11.64 6.64 -7.60
C PHE A 146 10.61 6.68 -8.74
N GLY A 147 11.01 6.47 -10.01
CA GLY A 147 10.06 6.34 -11.13
C GLY A 147 9.20 5.06 -11.05
N GLY A 148 9.76 3.95 -10.54
CA GLY A 148 8.98 2.75 -10.22
C GLY A 148 8.01 3.01 -9.06
N TYR A 149 8.49 3.73 -8.03
CA TYR A 149 7.67 4.11 -6.88
C TYR A 149 6.48 4.99 -7.31
N ALA A 150 6.71 6.00 -8.15
CA ALA A 150 5.64 6.84 -8.69
C ALA A 150 4.61 6.03 -9.49
N ARG A 151 5.07 5.07 -10.30
CA ARG A 151 4.17 4.17 -11.05
C ARG A 151 3.32 3.27 -10.15
N TYR A 152 3.80 2.90 -8.97
CA TYR A 152 2.96 2.20 -7.99
C TYR A 152 1.72 3.02 -7.64
N PHE A 153 1.89 4.30 -7.29
CA PHE A 153 0.78 5.17 -6.95
C PHE A 153 -0.18 5.41 -8.13
N ILE A 154 0.37 5.57 -9.33
CA ILE A 154 -0.44 5.69 -10.55
C ILE A 154 -1.24 4.40 -10.78
N GLY A 155 -0.59 3.24 -10.70
CA GLY A 155 -1.22 1.94 -10.91
C GLY A 155 -2.28 1.61 -9.87
N ASP A 156 -2.05 1.94 -8.60
CA ASP A 156 -3.06 1.79 -7.54
C ASP A 156 -4.28 2.69 -7.80
N GLY A 157 -4.04 3.97 -8.10
CA GLY A 157 -5.11 4.94 -8.26
C GLY A 157 -5.94 4.71 -9.53
N VAL A 158 -5.27 4.69 -10.68
CA VAL A 158 -5.91 4.45 -11.98
C VAL A 158 -6.46 3.03 -12.06
N GLY A 159 -5.72 2.05 -11.53
CA GLY A 159 -6.15 0.65 -11.52
C GLY A 159 -7.47 0.46 -10.80
N ARG A 160 -7.73 1.22 -9.72
CA ARG A 160 -9.02 1.20 -9.04
C ARG A 160 -10.18 1.58 -9.96
N LEU A 161 -10.04 2.65 -10.75
CA LEU A 161 -11.07 3.08 -11.71
C LEU A 161 -11.23 2.08 -12.86
N VAL A 162 -10.13 1.50 -13.34
CA VAL A 162 -10.15 0.43 -14.34
C VAL A 162 -10.90 -0.80 -13.81
N LEU A 163 -10.66 -1.19 -12.56
CA LEU A 163 -11.34 -2.30 -11.92
C LEU A 163 -12.84 -2.03 -11.77
N VAL A 164 -13.26 -0.81 -11.37
CA VAL A 164 -14.68 -0.44 -11.36
C VAL A 164 -15.30 -0.63 -12.75
N GLY A 165 -14.64 -0.10 -13.79
CA GLY A 165 -15.11 -0.24 -15.16
C GLY A 165 -15.23 -1.70 -15.61
N VAL A 166 -14.19 -2.52 -15.40
CA VAL A 166 -14.17 -3.92 -15.82
C VAL A 166 -15.15 -4.78 -15.02
N LEU A 167 -15.17 -4.63 -13.70
CA LEU A 167 -16.08 -5.38 -12.82
C LEU A 167 -17.54 -4.98 -13.09
N GLY A 168 -17.83 -3.72 -13.40
CA GLY A 168 -19.16 -3.26 -13.78
C GLY A 168 -19.68 -3.85 -15.10
N LEU A 169 -18.82 -4.45 -15.94
CA LEU A 169 -19.27 -5.19 -17.13
C LEU A 169 -19.77 -6.59 -16.81
N VAL A 170 -19.41 -7.14 -15.64
CA VAL A 170 -19.63 -8.56 -15.29
C VAL A 170 -20.43 -8.75 -14.01
N LEU A 171 -20.39 -7.81 -13.08
CA LEU A 171 -21.12 -7.82 -11.82
C LEU A 171 -22.28 -6.83 -11.87
N THR A 172 -23.37 -7.16 -11.19
CA THR A 172 -24.53 -6.27 -11.00
C THR A 172 -24.62 -5.70 -9.59
N ASP A 173 -23.87 -6.27 -8.65
CA ASP A 173 -23.78 -5.78 -7.27
C ASP A 173 -22.74 -4.66 -7.21
N GLU A 174 -23.22 -3.42 -7.07
CA GLU A 174 -22.37 -2.23 -7.02
C GLU A 174 -21.45 -2.21 -5.79
N VAL A 175 -21.90 -2.71 -4.63
CA VAL A 175 -21.07 -2.79 -3.42
C VAL A 175 -19.90 -3.75 -3.68
N ALA A 176 -20.17 -4.88 -4.34
CA ALA A 176 -19.12 -5.81 -4.76
C ALA A 176 -18.12 -5.17 -5.73
N ILE A 177 -18.60 -4.43 -6.74
CA ILE A 177 -17.74 -3.74 -7.73
C ILE A 177 -16.75 -2.81 -7.02
N TYR A 178 -17.26 -1.92 -6.18
CA TYR A 178 -16.44 -0.93 -5.49
C TYR A 178 -15.52 -1.57 -4.45
N GLY A 179 -16.01 -2.52 -3.66
CA GLY A 179 -15.22 -3.22 -2.65
C GLY A 179 -14.06 -4.03 -3.23
N LEU A 180 -14.32 -4.78 -4.31
CA LEU A 180 -13.29 -5.55 -5.00
C LEU A 180 -12.30 -4.64 -5.74
N ALA A 181 -12.75 -3.49 -6.26
CA ALA A 181 -11.84 -2.50 -6.84
C ALA A 181 -10.87 -1.92 -5.79
N ILE A 182 -11.33 -1.63 -4.57
CA ILE A 182 -10.46 -1.22 -3.44
C ILE A 182 -9.43 -2.31 -3.14
N GLY A 183 -9.88 -3.57 -3.02
CA GLY A 183 -9.01 -4.71 -2.74
C GLY A 183 -8.00 -5.03 -3.84
N GLY A 184 -8.40 -4.91 -5.10
CA GLY A 184 -7.59 -5.27 -6.26
C GLY A 184 -6.58 -4.19 -6.67
N ALA A 185 -6.85 -2.91 -6.37
CA ALA A 185 -6.04 -1.78 -6.79
C ALA A 185 -4.54 -1.88 -6.42
N PRO A 186 -4.15 -2.27 -5.19
CA PRO A 186 -2.74 -2.38 -4.83
C PRO A 186 -1.95 -3.36 -5.70
N PHE A 187 -2.59 -4.43 -6.22
CA PHE A 187 -1.93 -5.39 -7.11
C PHE A 187 -1.60 -4.77 -8.46
N LEU A 188 -2.48 -3.91 -8.99
CA LEU A 188 -2.20 -3.14 -10.21
C LEU A 188 -1.10 -2.10 -9.97
N GLY A 189 -1.05 -1.52 -8.77
CA GLY A 189 0.08 -0.71 -8.31
C GLY A 189 1.40 -1.48 -8.34
N VAL A 190 1.45 -2.68 -7.73
CA VAL A 190 2.64 -3.55 -7.76
C VAL A 190 3.03 -3.89 -9.20
N ALA A 191 2.07 -4.28 -10.05
CA ALA A 191 2.31 -4.60 -11.45
C ALA A 191 2.92 -3.41 -12.21
N ALA A 192 2.36 -2.21 -12.04
CA ALA A 192 2.87 -0.98 -12.66
C ALA A 192 4.28 -0.61 -12.18
N ALA A 193 4.56 -0.81 -10.89
CA ALA A 193 5.88 -0.59 -10.30
C ALA A 193 6.95 -1.52 -10.91
N LEU A 194 6.58 -2.78 -11.18
CA LEU A 194 7.46 -3.81 -11.72
C LEU A 194 7.60 -3.79 -13.25
N ALA A 195 6.59 -3.31 -13.98
CA ALA A 195 6.59 -3.26 -15.45
C ALA A 195 7.79 -2.49 -16.02
N GLY A 196 8.27 -1.48 -15.29
CA GLY A 196 9.42 -0.67 -15.67
C GLY A 196 10.78 -1.31 -15.60
N ARG A 197 10.90 -2.49 -14.99
CA ARG A 197 12.18 -3.17 -14.81
C ARG A 197 12.84 -3.59 -16.13
N ARG A 198 12.06 -3.69 -17.21
CA ARG A 198 12.55 -4.02 -18.55
C ARG A 198 13.10 -2.81 -19.31
N SER A 199 12.73 -1.59 -18.94
CA SER A 199 13.07 -0.36 -19.68
C SER A 199 14.32 0.34 -19.13
N ASP A 200 14.65 0.16 -17.85
CA ASP A 200 15.76 0.86 -17.18
C ASP A 200 17.14 0.23 -17.44
N GLY A 201 17.36 -0.38 -18.61
CA GLY A 201 18.69 -0.80 -19.07
C GLY A 201 19.43 -1.72 -18.10
N ALA A 202 18.94 -2.95 -17.89
CA ALA A 202 19.81 -3.99 -17.36
C ALA A 202 21.08 -4.05 -18.24
N PRO A 203 22.29 -4.00 -17.68
CA PRO A 203 23.50 -4.16 -18.46
C PRO A 203 23.36 -5.41 -19.31
N ARG A 204 23.56 -5.29 -20.63
CA ARG A 204 23.73 -6.47 -21.49
C ARG A 204 24.82 -7.33 -20.83
N PRO A 205 24.59 -8.63 -20.59
CA PRO A 205 25.67 -9.48 -20.15
C PRO A 205 26.79 -9.37 -21.20
N ASP A 206 27.98 -8.96 -20.75
CA ASP A 206 29.16 -8.97 -21.58
C ASP A 206 29.50 -10.43 -21.90
N PRO A 207 29.43 -10.88 -23.17
CA PRO A 207 29.74 -12.27 -23.52
C PRO A 207 31.19 -12.65 -23.20
N ALA A 208 32.07 -11.69 -22.89
CA ALA A 208 33.45 -11.95 -22.49
C ALA A 208 33.63 -12.30 -21.00
N ALA A 209 32.59 -12.18 -20.16
CA ALA A 209 32.68 -12.49 -18.72
C ALA A 209 32.43 -13.98 -18.37
N GLU A 210 32.11 -14.83 -19.35
CA GLU A 210 31.75 -16.25 -19.15
C GLU A 210 32.95 -17.23 -19.10
N VAL A 211 34.15 -16.79 -18.69
CA VAL A 211 35.32 -17.69 -18.52
C VAL A 211 35.79 -17.79 -17.06
N GLY A 212 34.97 -17.34 -16.10
CA GLY A 212 35.14 -17.66 -14.68
C GLY A 212 34.27 -18.86 -14.29
N PRO A 213 34.73 -19.77 -13.39
CA PRO A 213 33.88 -20.86 -12.91
C PRO A 213 32.56 -20.30 -12.37
N ALA A 214 31.45 -20.79 -12.92
CA ALA A 214 30.12 -20.39 -12.48
C ALA A 214 30.02 -20.56 -10.96
N PRO A 215 29.64 -19.53 -10.19
CA PRO A 215 29.43 -19.71 -8.77
C PRO A 215 28.26 -20.67 -8.61
N VAL A 216 28.59 -21.83 -8.07
CA VAL A 216 27.70 -22.91 -7.68
C VAL A 216 26.54 -22.32 -6.87
N ALA A 217 25.31 -22.80 -7.15
CA ALA A 217 24.09 -22.37 -6.48
C ALA A 217 24.19 -22.49 -4.94
N GLU A 218 24.48 -21.38 -4.26
CA GLU A 218 24.36 -21.28 -2.79
C GLU A 218 22.89 -21.07 -2.40
N GLY A 219 22.15 -22.18 -2.31
CA GLY A 219 20.72 -22.21 -1.93
C GLY A 219 20.41 -21.81 -0.48
N THR A 220 21.40 -21.34 0.29
CA THR A 220 21.24 -20.99 1.71
C THR A 220 22.05 -19.74 2.08
N VAL A 221 22.16 -18.75 1.18
CA VAL A 221 22.80 -17.46 1.54
C VAL A 221 21.94 -16.72 2.58
N ASN A 222 22.37 -16.87 3.82
CA ASN A 222 22.08 -16.14 5.06
C ASN A 222 20.68 -15.48 5.24
N ARG A 223 19.58 -16.23 5.04
CA ARG A 223 18.21 -15.78 5.40
C ARG A 223 18.11 -15.30 6.85
N ARG A 224 18.83 -15.96 7.77
CA ARG A 224 18.92 -15.56 9.18
C ARG A 224 19.61 -14.20 9.34
N GLY A 225 20.69 -13.94 8.60
CA GLY A 225 21.35 -12.63 8.57
C GLY A 225 20.45 -11.51 8.05
N GLY A 226 19.72 -11.74 6.96
CA GLY A 226 18.77 -10.75 6.44
C GLY A 226 17.58 -10.48 7.37
N LEU A 227 17.05 -11.51 8.03
CA LEU A 227 16.04 -11.34 9.08
C LEU A 227 16.61 -10.60 10.30
N ALA A 228 17.84 -10.92 10.71
CA ALA A 228 18.52 -10.24 11.82
C ALA A 228 18.85 -8.77 11.50
N ALA A 229 19.04 -8.41 10.23
CA ALA A 229 19.24 -7.03 9.81
C ALA A 229 17.96 -6.18 9.88
N LEU A 230 16.79 -6.80 9.65
CA LEU A 230 15.48 -6.14 9.67
C LEU A 230 14.86 -6.13 11.07
N ALA A 231 14.94 -7.24 11.81
CA ALA A 231 14.17 -7.48 13.04
C ALA A 231 14.36 -6.46 14.20
N PRO A 232 15.58 -5.94 14.49
CA PRO A 232 15.81 -5.16 15.72
C PRO A 232 14.95 -3.88 15.81
N ALA A 233 14.71 -3.21 14.68
CA ALA A 233 13.91 -2.00 14.63
C ALA A 233 12.40 -2.28 14.43
N MET A 234 12.03 -3.48 13.96
CA MET A 234 10.67 -3.75 13.52
C MET A 234 9.63 -3.73 14.62
N GLY A 235 9.95 -4.21 15.82
CA GLY A 235 9.00 -4.17 16.94
C GLY A 235 8.61 -2.74 17.32
N ALA A 236 9.60 -1.87 17.53
CA ALA A 236 9.36 -0.47 17.92
C ALA A 236 8.70 0.32 16.77
N LEU A 237 9.16 0.14 15.53
CA LEU A 237 8.56 0.81 14.37
C LEU A 237 7.12 0.35 14.14
N LEU A 238 6.81 -0.93 14.34
CA LEU A 238 5.45 -1.44 14.22
C LEU A 238 4.53 -0.82 15.28
N VAL A 239 4.97 -0.77 16.54
CA VAL A 239 4.20 -0.11 17.61
C VAL A 239 3.95 1.36 17.29
N ALA A 240 4.98 2.09 16.87
CA ALA A 240 4.88 3.51 16.52
C ALA A 240 3.96 3.74 15.31
N SER A 241 4.10 2.91 14.28
CA SER A 241 3.33 2.99 13.04
C SER A 241 1.86 2.65 13.27
N VAL A 242 1.56 1.58 14.00
CA VAL A 242 0.17 1.21 14.35
C VAL A 242 -0.46 2.29 15.22
N SER A 243 0.25 2.79 16.24
CA SER A 243 -0.25 3.87 17.10
C SER A 243 -0.56 5.13 16.29
N THR A 244 0.33 5.52 15.39
CA THR A 244 0.14 6.66 14.50
C THR A 244 -1.06 6.43 13.57
N ALA A 245 -1.15 5.25 12.98
CA ALA A 245 -2.25 4.91 12.08
C ALA A 245 -3.60 4.92 12.80
N ILE A 246 -3.68 4.43 14.04
CA ILE A 246 -4.86 4.51 14.90
C ILE A 246 -5.25 5.98 15.12
N VAL A 247 -4.33 6.81 15.60
CA VAL A 247 -4.61 8.24 15.87
C VAL A 247 -5.15 8.94 14.61
N LEU A 248 -4.58 8.65 13.45
CA LEU A 248 -4.95 9.32 12.21
C LEU A 248 -6.21 8.74 11.55
N ASN A 249 -6.53 7.46 11.77
CA ASN A 249 -7.54 6.73 10.98
C ASN A 249 -8.64 6.02 11.76
N VAL A 250 -8.63 6.03 13.10
CA VAL A 250 -9.68 5.36 13.88
C VAL A 250 -11.02 6.08 13.79
N SER A 251 -11.05 7.36 13.43
CA SER A 251 -12.23 8.19 13.54
C SER A 251 -13.44 7.73 12.70
N PRO A 252 -13.33 7.28 11.43
CA PRO A 252 -14.48 6.73 10.71
C PRO A 252 -15.04 5.45 11.36
N LEU A 253 -14.17 4.59 11.90
CA LEU A 253 -14.59 3.38 12.63
C LEU A 253 -15.29 3.77 13.94
N ALA A 254 -14.78 4.75 14.67
CA ALA A 254 -15.38 5.21 15.91
C ALA A 254 -16.76 5.83 15.67
N VAL A 255 -16.94 6.59 14.59
CA VAL A 255 -18.25 7.14 14.21
C VAL A 255 -19.24 6.01 13.90
N GLU A 256 -18.84 5.00 13.11
CA GLU A 256 -19.71 3.87 12.82
C GLU A 256 -20.12 3.10 14.09
N LEU A 257 -19.15 2.79 14.96
CA LEU A 257 -19.42 2.01 16.18
C LEU A 257 -20.26 2.76 17.22
N LEU A 258 -20.29 4.09 17.15
CA LEU A 258 -21.05 4.94 18.08
C LEU A 258 -22.37 5.45 17.48
N ALA A 259 -22.59 5.30 16.18
CA ALA A 259 -23.78 5.77 15.50
C ALA A 259 -25.04 5.04 16.00
N GLY A 260 -26.10 5.81 16.29
CA GLY A 260 -27.41 5.24 16.61
C GLY A 260 -28.12 4.66 15.38
N PRO A 261 -29.25 3.93 15.56
CA PRO A 261 -29.97 3.27 14.46
C PRO A 261 -30.44 4.20 13.32
N SER A 262 -30.54 5.51 13.57
CA SER A 262 -30.93 6.52 12.57
C SER A 262 -29.75 7.27 11.95
N GLU A 263 -28.51 7.00 12.37
CA GLU A 263 -27.31 7.78 12.04
C GLU A 263 -26.30 7.03 11.16
N GLY A 264 -26.67 5.87 10.59
CA GLY A 264 -25.76 5.01 9.81
C GLY A 264 -25.11 5.67 8.57
N HIS A 265 -25.56 6.86 8.17
CA HIS A 265 -24.99 7.65 7.08
C HIS A 265 -23.82 8.55 7.53
N GLU A 266 -23.62 8.76 8.83
CA GLU A 266 -22.66 9.74 9.35
C GLU A 266 -21.21 9.30 9.18
N ALA A 267 -20.90 7.99 9.22
CA ALA A 267 -19.54 7.51 9.01
C ALA A 267 -19.02 7.82 7.59
N GLY A 268 -19.86 7.59 6.56
CA GLY A 268 -19.53 7.94 5.18
C GLY A 268 -19.33 9.45 4.96
N ARG A 269 -20.17 10.28 5.59
CA ARG A 269 -20.04 11.75 5.55
C ARG A 269 -18.77 12.22 6.25
N PHE A 270 -18.49 11.69 7.44
CA PHE A 270 -17.30 12.00 8.20
C PHE A 270 -16.03 11.59 7.43
N LEU A 271 -16.03 10.42 6.81
CA LEU A 271 -14.92 9.96 5.96
C LEU A 271 -14.64 10.95 4.83
N ASN A 272 -15.67 11.43 4.13
CA ASN A 272 -15.50 12.40 3.05
C ASN A 272 -14.88 13.72 3.54
N ALA A 273 -15.28 14.22 4.72
CA ALA A 273 -14.67 15.39 5.33
C ALA A 273 -13.19 15.14 5.72
N LEU A 274 -12.91 13.96 6.29
CA LEU A 274 -11.57 13.56 6.71
C LEU A 274 -10.60 13.45 5.52
N LEU A 275 -11.07 13.01 4.36
CA LEU A 275 -10.26 12.93 3.15
C LEU A 275 -9.74 14.30 2.70
N VAL A 276 -10.58 15.33 2.77
CA VAL A 276 -10.16 16.71 2.45
C VAL A 276 -9.11 17.20 3.45
N ALA A 277 -9.32 16.93 4.74
CA ALA A 277 -8.38 17.31 5.80
C ALA A 277 -7.00 16.62 5.66
N ARG A 278 -6.93 15.46 4.99
CA ARG A 278 -5.70 14.68 4.82
C ARG A 278 -4.85 15.05 3.63
N VAL A 279 -5.33 15.93 2.74
CA VAL A 279 -4.58 16.34 1.54
C VAL A 279 -3.14 16.79 1.88
N PRO A 280 -2.88 17.60 2.93
CA PRO A 280 -1.52 17.97 3.29
C PRO A 280 -0.64 16.78 3.74
N LEU A 281 -1.19 15.89 4.57
CA LEU A 281 -0.48 14.70 5.07
C LEU A 281 -0.13 13.74 3.92
N PHE A 282 -1.02 13.62 2.95
CA PHE A 282 -0.82 12.79 1.78
C PHE A 282 0.38 13.25 0.95
N PHE A 283 0.57 14.56 0.75
CA PHE A 283 1.74 15.09 0.05
C PHE A 283 3.05 14.92 0.81
N PHE A 284 3.03 14.85 2.14
CA PHE A 284 4.22 14.63 2.95
C PHE A 284 4.87 13.25 2.68
N GLN A 285 4.08 12.27 2.19
CA GLN A 285 4.59 10.96 1.81
C GLN A 285 5.67 11.04 0.71
N ALA A 286 5.57 12.00 -0.21
CA ALA A 286 6.58 12.19 -1.26
C ALA A 286 7.95 12.54 -0.67
N VAL A 287 7.95 13.40 0.37
CA VAL A 287 9.16 13.82 1.07
C VAL A 287 9.72 12.66 1.88
N GLN A 288 8.87 11.97 2.65
CA GLN A 288 9.27 10.82 3.45
C GLN A 288 9.94 9.72 2.61
N ALA A 289 9.32 9.34 1.49
CA ALA A 289 9.84 8.30 0.60
C ALA A 289 11.24 8.63 0.06
N SER A 290 11.50 9.92 -0.23
CA SER A 290 12.78 10.39 -0.76
C SER A 290 13.87 10.61 0.29
N LEU A 291 13.50 10.78 1.57
CA LEU A 291 14.44 10.93 2.68
C LEU A 291 14.91 9.59 3.25
N LEU A 292 14.05 8.56 3.21
CA LEU A 292 14.32 7.25 3.81
C LEU A 292 15.66 6.61 3.41
N PRO A 293 16.13 6.67 2.16
CA PRO A 293 17.42 6.08 1.78
C PRO A 293 18.64 6.81 2.38
N ARG A 294 18.46 8.00 2.96
CA ARG A 294 19.52 8.88 3.46
C ARG A 294 19.63 8.92 4.99
N LEU A 295 18.74 8.19 5.69
CA LEU A 295 18.69 8.08 7.14
C LEU A 295 19.31 6.75 7.59
#